data_AF-A0A424W3X5-F1
#
_entry.id   AF-A0A424W3X5-F1
#
_cell.length_a   1.000
_cell.length_b   1.000
_cell.length_c   1.000
_cell.angle_alpha   90.00
_cell.angle_beta   90.00
_cell.angle_gamma   90.00
#
_symmetry.space_group_name_H-M   'P 1'
#
loop_
_entity.id
_entity.type
_entity.pdbx_description
1 polymer ?
#
loop_
_entity_poly.entity_id
_entity_poly.type
_entity_poly.pdbx_seq_one_letter_code
_entity_poly.pdbx_strand_id
1 'polypeptide(L)'
;RLAGDPQTAEAAAADSEPAAASAGNSVDPADASAPVAQLAPAPVPQADPPWYVQCLLGLSAWLSTVLLLVFIAFSGFITSESGALVAGLVLCAAGVAVLRSDAGPFWRQCGTAMAFAGQILIIFGLSSSTSFASACVFVLLMAATVYAVGPDVILRFLSGLLIAAAGAGLIWRGLSPDLSGEDLLDAWLGFDAMRATFVWLPIAVTGAWATAVIFSLSHRLGGKRAHALQPLAWAFLLSVQGMVWLAGGISAQQLPAMWQLNPHTAVLVIAGALLPVAAAFAVLWPRRHVLTAGVTWGVPIALLILSLFWLPSPGVGFALAWLLLGFGLNQFRLVVFAVISLLAYLGVYYYQLDVPLLQKALWLGGAAVLLFVLRALVWLVPRLMRTIAPSRRGALPPVSAPLRWRTLAILGGLVLVLAVANGGIWQREKLLASGKVVILELAPVDPRSLMQGDYMALNFAASREVTRLRLGGERPEAEDSVMGYEPDGYVMLQTDARGVGQPLRIQPDTHPHTDAEVPLRYRIRDNSVRIVTNAYFFPEGQAERYQVAKYGELRVAENGEALLVRMLDQDLKPL
;
A
#
# COMPACT_ATOMS: atom_id res chain seq x y z
N ARG A 1 36.24 -20.51 -49.42
CA ARG A 1 36.35 -19.22 -50.14
C ARG A 1 34.94 -18.76 -50.48
N LEU A 2 34.53 -17.61 -49.92
CA LEU A 2 33.50 -16.65 -50.39
C LEU A 2 32.08 -17.22 -50.67
N ALA A 3 31.11 -16.99 -49.80
CA ALA A 3 30.27 -15.77 -49.65
C ALA A 3 28.98 -15.86 -50.51
N GLY A 4 27.82 -15.71 -49.85
CA GLY A 4 26.50 -15.61 -50.48
C GLY A 4 25.38 -15.59 -49.43
N ASP A 5 24.89 -14.39 -49.12
CA ASP A 5 23.71 -14.11 -48.28
C ASP A 5 22.45 -14.84 -48.77
N PRO A 6 21.55 -15.29 -47.88
CA PRO A 6 20.21 -15.70 -48.26
C PRO A 6 19.26 -14.50 -48.34
N GLN A 7 18.55 -14.46 -49.46
CA GLN A 7 17.53 -13.50 -49.89
C GLN A 7 16.51 -13.13 -48.80
N THR A 8 16.27 -11.82 -48.68
CA THR A 8 15.09 -11.23 -48.05
C THR A 8 13.83 -11.64 -48.81
N ALA A 9 12.88 -12.26 -48.10
CA ALA A 9 11.58 -12.63 -48.60
C ALA A 9 10.78 -11.40 -49.07
N GLU A 10 10.31 -11.44 -50.33
CA GLU A 10 9.31 -10.53 -50.88
C GLU A 10 8.02 -10.60 -50.06
N ALA A 11 7.61 -9.46 -49.50
CA ALA A 11 6.30 -9.30 -48.92
C ALA A 11 5.27 -9.18 -50.06
N ALA A 12 4.30 -10.10 -50.05
CA ALA A 12 3.20 -10.15 -50.99
C ALA A 12 2.45 -8.81 -51.09
N ALA A 13 2.22 -8.37 -52.32
CA ALA A 13 1.40 -7.21 -52.64
C ALA A 13 -0.02 -7.40 -52.10
N ALA A 14 -0.48 -6.44 -51.29
CA ALA A 14 -1.85 -6.39 -50.80
C ALA A 14 -2.81 -5.92 -51.91
N ASP A 15 -3.99 -6.52 -51.88
CA ASP A 15 -5.10 -6.40 -52.82
C ASP A 15 -5.40 -4.98 -53.32
N SER A 16 -5.58 -4.87 -54.64
CA SER A 16 -6.16 -3.74 -55.33
C SER A 16 -7.69 -3.69 -55.08
N GLU A 17 -8.16 -2.69 -54.34
CA GLU A 17 -9.59 -2.35 -54.31
C GLU A 17 -10.03 -1.70 -55.65
N PRO A 18 -11.26 -1.98 -56.12
CA PRO A 18 -11.74 -1.53 -57.41
C PRO A 18 -12.17 -0.05 -57.37
N ALA A 19 -11.86 0.63 -58.47
CA ALA A 19 -12.12 2.04 -58.70
C ALA A 19 -13.60 2.43 -58.53
N ALA A 20 -13.88 3.36 -57.61
CA ALA A 20 -15.10 4.14 -57.58
C ALA A 20 -14.75 5.64 -57.76
N ALA A 21 -15.00 6.12 -58.97
CA ALA A 21 -15.27 7.49 -59.39
C ALA A 21 -14.74 8.64 -58.50
N SER A 22 -13.61 9.22 -58.89
CA SER A 22 -13.29 10.62 -58.57
C SER A 22 -12.85 11.33 -59.86
N ALA A 23 -13.39 12.52 -60.07
CA ALA A 23 -13.45 13.24 -61.33
C ALA A 23 -12.06 13.48 -61.96
N GLY A 24 -11.84 12.92 -63.14
CA GLY A 24 -10.63 13.12 -63.93
C GLY A 24 -10.66 14.45 -64.68
N ASN A 25 -9.69 15.31 -64.39
CA ASN A 25 -8.98 16.00 -65.46
C ASN A 25 -7.81 15.08 -65.86
N SER A 26 -7.68 14.77 -67.14
CA SER A 26 -6.55 14.00 -67.65
C SER A 26 -5.27 14.84 -67.52
N VAL A 27 -4.39 14.45 -66.61
CA VAL A 27 -3.02 14.95 -66.57
C VAL A 27 -2.20 14.08 -67.51
N ASP A 28 -1.53 14.69 -68.50
CA ASP A 28 -0.60 14.00 -69.40
C ASP A 28 0.44 13.19 -68.60
N PRO A 29 0.90 12.04 -69.12
CA PRO A 29 1.91 11.23 -68.44
C PRO A 29 3.18 12.07 -68.27
N ALA A 30 3.56 12.33 -67.03
CA ALA A 30 4.77 13.07 -66.70
C ALA A 30 6.00 12.32 -67.25
N ASP A 31 6.88 13.06 -67.93
CA ASP A 31 8.16 12.57 -68.45
C ASP A 31 8.94 11.78 -67.38
N ALA A 32 9.41 10.59 -67.75
CA ALA A 32 10.19 9.67 -66.90
C ALA A 32 11.59 10.21 -66.49
N SER A 33 11.84 11.50 -66.65
CA SER A 33 13.09 12.17 -66.33
C SER A 33 12.96 13.35 -65.35
N ALA A 34 11.78 13.60 -64.79
CA ALA A 34 11.63 14.59 -63.72
C ALA A 34 12.33 14.11 -62.43
N PRO A 35 13.20 14.91 -61.79
CA PRO A 35 13.88 14.50 -60.58
C PRO A 35 12.85 14.34 -59.46
N VAL A 36 12.62 13.09 -59.05
CA VAL A 36 11.83 12.77 -57.86
C VAL A 36 12.53 13.43 -56.68
N ALA A 37 11.91 14.46 -56.11
CA ALA A 37 12.37 15.04 -54.86
C ALA A 37 12.36 13.93 -53.79
N GLN A 38 13.54 13.35 -53.52
CA GLN A 38 13.76 12.47 -52.39
C GLN A 38 13.50 13.30 -51.13
N LEU A 39 12.29 13.20 -50.60
CA LEU A 39 11.99 13.60 -49.24
C LEU A 39 13.03 12.93 -48.35
N ALA A 40 13.84 13.73 -47.65
CA ALA A 40 14.79 13.24 -46.67
C ALA A 40 14.07 12.21 -45.78
N PRO A 41 14.69 11.05 -45.48
CA PRO A 41 14.05 10.04 -44.64
C PRO A 41 13.58 10.72 -43.35
N ALA A 42 12.28 10.58 -43.07
CA ALA A 42 11.70 11.15 -41.86
C ALA A 42 12.58 10.76 -40.67
N PRO A 43 12.98 11.71 -39.80
CA PRO A 43 13.84 11.38 -38.68
C PRO A 43 13.19 10.25 -37.90
N VAL A 44 13.87 9.11 -37.84
CA VAL A 44 13.42 7.95 -37.07
C VAL A 44 13.21 8.47 -35.64
N PRO A 45 12.00 8.40 -35.07
CA PRO A 45 11.79 8.80 -33.69
C PRO A 45 12.73 7.95 -32.85
N GLN A 46 13.70 8.58 -32.17
CA GLN A 46 14.49 7.88 -31.17
C GLN A 46 13.49 7.33 -30.15
N ALA A 47 13.31 6.01 -30.15
CA ALA A 47 12.43 5.36 -29.20
C ALA A 47 12.97 5.67 -27.80
N ASP A 48 12.12 6.27 -26.96
CA ASP A 48 12.48 6.53 -25.57
C ASP A 48 12.98 5.22 -24.95
N PRO A 49 14.09 5.25 -24.19
CA PRO A 49 14.64 4.06 -23.59
C PRO A 49 13.59 3.37 -22.71
N PRO A 50 13.56 2.02 -22.66
CA PRO A 50 12.60 1.29 -21.84
C PRO A 50 12.59 1.77 -20.39
N TRP A 51 11.45 1.65 -19.71
CA TRP A 51 11.26 2.20 -18.36
C TRP A 51 12.29 1.70 -17.33
N TYR A 52 12.73 0.44 -17.44
CA TYR A 52 13.74 -0.13 -16.54
C TYR A 52 15.13 0.48 -16.78
N VAL A 53 15.45 0.84 -18.03
CA VAL A 53 16.67 1.59 -18.35
C VAL A 53 16.59 2.98 -17.75
N GLN A 54 15.46 3.67 -17.86
CA GLN A 54 15.27 4.99 -17.22
C GLN A 54 15.41 4.93 -15.70
N CYS A 55 14.87 3.89 -15.05
CA CYS A 55 15.08 3.65 -13.62
C CYS A 55 16.56 3.44 -13.28
N LEU A 56 17.26 2.63 -14.07
CA LEU A 56 18.69 2.37 -13.86
C LEU A 56 19.53 3.64 -14.06
N LEU A 57 19.23 4.44 -15.10
CA LEU A 57 19.88 5.73 -15.34
C LEU A 57 19.58 6.75 -14.22
N GLY A 58 18.37 6.73 -13.67
CA GLY A 58 17.98 7.55 -12.53
C GLY A 58 18.73 7.14 -11.26
N LEU A 59 18.83 5.84 -11.00
CA LEU A 59 19.54 5.29 -9.84
C LEU A 59 21.05 5.54 -9.94
N SER A 60 21.64 5.42 -11.12
CA SER A 60 23.05 5.76 -11.33
C SER A 60 23.31 7.25 -11.19
N ALA A 61 22.39 8.12 -11.65
CA ALA A 61 22.49 9.56 -11.45
C ALA A 61 22.42 9.92 -9.95
N TRP A 62 21.54 9.27 -9.19
CA TRP A 62 21.44 9.44 -7.74
C TRP A 62 22.72 8.97 -7.03
N LEU A 63 23.21 7.77 -7.34
CA LEU A 63 24.47 7.25 -6.79
C LEU A 63 25.66 8.16 -7.13
N SER A 64 25.75 8.63 -8.38
CA SER A 64 26.81 9.55 -8.81
C SER A 64 26.75 10.89 -8.07
N THR A 65 25.53 11.39 -7.80
CA THR A 65 25.32 12.58 -6.98
C THR A 65 25.88 12.36 -5.57
N VAL A 66 25.52 11.24 -4.93
CA VAL A 66 26.00 10.90 -3.59
C VAL A 66 27.53 10.78 -3.56
N LEU A 67 28.13 10.08 -4.52
CA LEU A 67 29.59 9.96 -4.60
C LEU A 67 30.28 11.31 -4.81
N LEU A 68 29.71 12.18 -5.64
CA LEU A 68 30.21 13.54 -5.85
C LEU A 68 30.12 14.37 -4.57
N LEU A 69 29.00 14.29 -3.85
CA LEU A 69 28.82 14.99 -2.57
C LEU A 69 29.80 14.48 -1.51
N VAL A 70 30.00 13.16 -1.41
CA VAL A 70 30.99 12.54 -0.52
C VAL A 70 32.39 13.02 -0.87
N PHE A 71 32.77 13.00 -2.15
CA PHE A 71 34.06 13.52 -2.59
C PHE A 71 34.24 14.99 -2.19
N ILE A 72 33.25 15.84 -2.45
CA ILE A 72 33.30 17.26 -2.08
C ILE A 72 33.44 17.42 -0.56
N ALA A 73 32.68 16.67 0.24
CA ALA A 73 32.74 16.71 1.69
C ALA A 73 34.11 16.31 2.25
N PHE A 74 34.76 15.29 1.67
CA PHE A 74 36.09 14.83 2.12
C PHE A 74 37.27 15.57 1.48
N SER A 75 37.04 16.29 0.38
CA SER A 75 38.12 16.98 -0.36
C SER A 75 38.75 18.13 0.41
N GLY A 76 38.06 18.68 1.41
CA GLY A 76 38.49 19.91 2.11
C GLY A 76 38.41 21.18 1.26
N PHE A 77 37.89 21.12 0.03
CA PHE A 77 37.75 22.32 -0.83
C PHE A 77 36.69 23.29 -0.34
N ILE A 78 35.63 22.79 0.31
CA ILE A 78 34.53 23.60 0.84
C ILE A 78 34.57 23.48 2.36
N THR A 79 35.08 24.52 3.01
CA THR A 79 35.18 24.60 4.49
C THR A 79 34.16 25.56 5.10
N SER A 80 33.44 26.33 4.27
CA SER A 80 32.45 27.30 4.71
C SER A 80 31.08 27.06 4.05
N GLU A 81 30.02 27.40 4.77
CA GLU A 81 28.63 27.32 4.30
C GLU A 81 28.38 28.24 3.09
N SER A 82 28.96 29.45 3.11
CA SER A 82 28.94 30.37 1.97
C SER A 82 29.68 29.80 0.75
N GLY A 83 30.78 29.08 0.98
CA GLY A 83 31.49 28.34 -0.06
C GLY A 83 30.62 27.24 -0.68
N ALA A 84 29.83 26.54 0.13
CA ALA A 84 28.89 25.51 -0.34
C ALA A 84 27.78 26.10 -1.23
N LEU A 85 27.23 27.28 -0.87
CA LEU A 85 26.26 27.99 -1.70
C LEU A 85 26.83 28.35 -3.08
N VAL A 86 28.02 28.96 -3.10
CA VAL A 86 28.66 29.40 -4.35
C VAL A 86 29.03 28.20 -5.21
N ALA A 87 29.67 27.18 -4.63
CA ALA A 87 30.03 25.96 -5.34
C ALA A 87 28.78 25.24 -5.87
N GLY A 88 27.70 25.22 -5.09
CA GLY A 88 26.43 24.63 -5.51
C GLY A 88 25.81 25.36 -6.69
N LEU A 89 25.82 26.70 -6.70
CA LEU A 89 25.36 27.50 -7.86
C LEU A 89 26.20 27.24 -9.10
N VAL A 90 27.52 27.16 -8.96
CA VAL A 90 28.44 26.85 -10.06
C VAL A 90 28.19 25.45 -10.62
N LEU A 91 28.03 24.45 -9.76
CA LEU A 91 27.72 23.07 -10.17
C LEU A 91 26.35 22.94 -10.84
N CYS A 92 25.33 23.65 -10.35
CA CYS A 92 24.03 23.77 -11.00
C CYS A 92 24.16 24.33 -12.42
N ALA A 93 24.83 25.47 -12.57
CA ALA A 93 25.02 26.12 -13.86
C ALA A 93 25.82 25.25 -14.83
N ALA A 94 26.93 24.66 -14.37
CA ALA A 94 27.76 23.78 -15.17
C ALA A 94 27.01 22.51 -15.60
N GLY A 95 26.30 21.86 -14.68
CA GLY A 95 25.52 20.66 -14.99
C GLY A 95 24.41 20.92 -16.00
N VAL A 96 23.69 22.04 -15.87
CA VAL A 96 22.68 22.46 -16.85
C VAL A 96 23.28 22.83 -18.20
N ALA A 97 24.46 23.47 -18.22
CA ALA A 97 25.18 23.76 -19.47
C ALA A 97 25.58 22.48 -20.20
N VAL A 98 26.11 21.48 -19.48
CA VAL A 98 26.43 20.15 -20.04
C VAL A 98 25.17 19.49 -20.60
N LEU A 99 24.04 19.55 -19.89
CA LEU A 99 22.77 18.96 -20.34
C LEU A 99 22.17 19.64 -21.58
N ARG A 100 22.52 20.91 -21.82
CA ARG A 100 22.11 21.65 -23.02
C ARG A 100 23.03 21.43 -24.21
N SER A 101 24.20 20.83 -24.00
CA SER A 101 25.03 20.38 -25.09
C SER A 101 24.50 19.05 -25.66
N ASP A 102 24.69 18.81 -26.96
CA ASP A 102 24.34 17.55 -27.63
C ASP A 102 25.31 16.40 -27.25
N ALA A 103 25.73 16.35 -25.99
CA ALA A 103 26.70 15.39 -25.50
C ALA A 103 26.06 14.00 -25.29
N GLY A 104 26.88 12.96 -25.43
CA GLY A 104 26.45 11.57 -25.30
C GLY A 104 25.85 11.21 -23.93
N PRO A 105 25.27 10.00 -23.79
CA PRO A 105 24.53 9.58 -22.59
C PRO A 105 25.34 9.67 -21.29
N PHE A 106 26.65 9.42 -21.34
CA PHE A 106 27.55 9.59 -20.19
C PHE A 106 27.57 11.02 -19.66
N TRP A 107 27.78 12.00 -20.54
CA TRP A 107 27.81 13.41 -20.17
C TRP A 107 26.47 13.92 -19.68
N ARG A 108 25.36 13.37 -20.20
CA ARG A 108 24.03 13.66 -19.67
C ARG A 108 23.90 13.20 -18.21
N GLN A 109 24.37 12.01 -17.86
CA GLN A 109 24.36 11.55 -16.46
C GLN A 109 25.25 12.40 -15.56
N CYS A 110 26.46 12.75 -16.04
CA CYS A 110 27.37 13.64 -15.31
C CYS A 110 26.72 15.01 -15.07
N GLY A 111 26.12 15.61 -16.09
CA GLY A 111 25.41 16.87 -16.00
C GLY A 111 24.23 16.83 -15.02
N THR A 112 23.43 15.76 -15.04
CA THR A 112 22.34 15.55 -14.07
C THR A 112 22.87 15.42 -12.64
N ALA A 113 23.93 14.65 -12.42
CA ALA A 113 24.54 14.47 -11.11
C ALA A 113 25.16 15.77 -10.58
N MET A 114 25.90 16.52 -11.41
CA MET A 114 26.44 17.83 -11.06
C MET A 114 25.34 18.83 -10.72
N ALA A 115 24.30 18.92 -11.56
CA ALA A 115 23.22 19.85 -11.34
C ALA A 115 22.42 19.52 -10.07
N PHE A 116 22.16 18.25 -9.80
CA PHE A 116 21.45 17.86 -8.59
C PHE A 116 22.32 17.96 -7.33
N ALA A 117 23.61 17.60 -7.40
CA ALA A 117 24.56 17.81 -6.30
C ALA A 117 24.70 19.30 -5.96
N GLY A 118 24.72 20.16 -6.97
CA GLY A 118 24.70 21.61 -6.77
C GLY A 118 23.48 22.09 -6.00
N GLN A 119 22.29 21.55 -6.30
CA GLN A 119 21.06 21.87 -5.56
C GLN A 119 21.13 21.41 -4.10
N ILE A 120 21.70 20.23 -3.83
CA ILE A 120 21.89 19.72 -2.46
C ILE A 120 22.93 20.54 -1.69
N LEU A 121 24.04 20.94 -2.32
CA LEU A 121 25.04 21.82 -1.70
C LEU A 121 24.47 23.19 -1.36
N ILE A 122 23.57 23.71 -2.19
CA ILE A 122 22.83 24.94 -1.88
C ILE A 122 21.96 24.74 -0.63
N ILE A 123 21.21 23.63 -0.55
CA ILE A 123 20.40 23.32 0.65
C ILE A 123 21.28 23.23 1.89
N PHE A 124 22.43 22.56 1.79
CA PHE A 124 23.41 22.49 2.89
C PHE A 124 23.95 23.87 3.27
N GLY A 125 24.35 24.70 2.30
CA GLY A 125 24.83 26.05 2.59
C GLY A 125 23.77 26.99 3.18
N LEU A 126 22.48 26.62 3.10
CA LEU A 126 21.37 27.33 3.74
C LEU A 126 20.97 26.76 5.10
N SER A 127 21.58 25.67 5.58
CA SER A 127 21.13 24.99 6.81
C SER A 127 21.23 25.87 8.07
N SER A 128 22.17 26.82 8.09
CA SER A 128 22.37 27.80 9.17
C SER A 128 21.62 29.11 8.95
N SER A 129 20.79 29.22 7.91
CA SER A 129 20.06 30.45 7.60
C SER A 129 19.24 30.91 8.80
N THR A 130 19.24 32.21 9.05
CA THR A 130 18.50 32.83 10.16
C THR A 130 16.99 32.60 10.11
N SER A 131 16.45 32.24 8.94
CA SER A 131 15.04 31.90 8.76
C SER A 131 14.88 30.65 7.89
N PHE A 132 14.23 29.63 8.46
CA PHE A 132 13.84 28.41 7.73
C PHE A 132 12.93 28.73 6.53
N ALA A 133 12.04 29.71 6.66
CA ALA A 133 11.14 30.11 5.59
C ALA A 133 11.90 30.71 4.40
N SER A 134 12.90 31.57 4.64
CA SER A 134 13.70 32.13 3.55
C SER A 134 14.54 31.06 2.87
N ALA A 135 15.06 30.09 3.61
CA ALA A 135 15.75 28.93 3.05
C ALA A 135 14.81 28.13 2.12
N CYS A 136 13.59 27.78 2.58
CA CYS A 136 12.62 27.07 1.73
C CYS A 136 12.22 27.86 0.48
N VAL A 137 12.00 29.19 0.58
CA VAL A 137 11.71 30.03 -0.58
C VAL A 137 12.87 30.01 -1.56
N PHE A 138 14.12 30.13 -1.09
CA PHE A 138 15.29 30.09 -1.94
C PHE A 138 15.42 28.75 -2.66
N VAL A 139 15.27 27.63 -1.93
CA VAL A 139 15.31 26.28 -2.51
C VAL A 139 14.21 26.10 -3.55
N LEU A 140 12.99 26.60 -3.29
CA LEU A 140 11.87 26.55 -4.23
C LEU A 140 12.18 27.31 -5.51
N LEU A 141 12.67 28.56 -5.41
CA LEU A 141 13.01 29.39 -6.56
C LEU A 141 14.16 28.80 -7.38
N MET A 142 15.20 28.31 -6.69
CA MET A 142 16.33 27.65 -7.32
C MET A 142 15.89 26.37 -8.04
N ALA A 143 15.10 25.52 -7.39
CA ALA A 143 14.68 24.25 -7.97
C ALA A 143 13.72 24.46 -9.15
N ALA A 144 12.83 25.45 -9.05
CA ALA A 144 11.99 25.89 -10.17
C ALA A 144 12.82 26.42 -11.35
N THR A 145 13.91 27.14 -11.07
CA THR A 145 14.82 27.65 -12.10
C THR A 145 15.54 26.49 -12.80
N VAL A 146 16.15 25.58 -12.04
CA VAL A 146 16.83 24.40 -12.61
C VAL A 146 15.84 23.52 -13.38
N TYR A 147 14.62 23.36 -12.87
CA TYR A 147 13.54 22.64 -13.55
C TYR A 147 13.16 23.25 -14.91
N ALA A 148 13.01 24.58 -14.95
CA ALA A 148 12.63 25.30 -16.17
C ALA A 148 13.74 25.29 -17.22
N VAL A 149 14.99 25.43 -16.78
CA VAL A 149 16.16 25.55 -17.68
C VAL A 149 16.69 24.18 -18.10
N GLY A 150 16.56 23.17 -17.24
CA GLY A 150 17.02 21.79 -17.45
C GLY A 150 16.22 21.06 -18.53
N PRO A 151 16.88 20.52 -19.58
CA PRO A 151 16.19 19.77 -20.63
C PRO A 151 15.92 18.32 -20.26
N ASP A 152 16.65 17.78 -19.29
CA ASP A 152 16.61 16.36 -18.93
C ASP A 152 15.44 15.99 -18.01
N VAL A 153 14.83 14.83 -18.27
CA VAL A 153 13.66 14.31 -17.55
C VAL A 153 14.01 13.94 -16.11
N ILE A 154 15.20 13.36 -15.88
CA ILE A 154 15.63 12.92 -14.55
C ILE A 154 15.93 14.14 -13.69
N LEU A 155 16.65 15.13 -14.23
CA LEU A 155 16.93 16.37 -13.49
C LEU A 155 15.62 17.12 -13.14
N ARG A 156 14.65 17.16 -14.06
CA ARG A 156 13.32 17.74 -13.78
C ARG A 156 12.58 16.99 -12.68
N PHE A 157 12.62 15.66 -12.69
CA PHE A 157 12.04 14.85 -11.62
C PHE A 157 12.68 15.16 -10.26
N LEU A 158 14.02 15.14 -10.19
CA LEU A 158 14.77 15.42 -8.96
C LEU A 158 14.55 16.86 -8.44
N SER A 159 14.56 17.85 -9.34
CA SER A 159 14.26 19.24 -8.97
C SER A 159 12.79 19.39 -8.55
N GLY A 160 11.88 18.63 -9.16
CA GLY A 160 10.48 18.55 -8.76
C GLY A 160 10.28 18.04 -7.33
N LEU A 161 11.11 17.09 -6.88
CA LEU A 161 11.09 16.60 -5.49
C LEU A 161 11.50 17.73 -4.53
N LEU A 162 12.52 18.52 -4.88
CA LEU A 162 12.93 19.68 -4.09
C LEU A 162 11.87 20.77 -4.06
N ILE A 163 11.16 21.02 -5.17
CA ILE A 163 10.02 21.95 -5.21
C ILE A 163 8.92 21.47 -4.26
N ALA A 164 8.56 20.19 -4.31
CA ALA A 164 7.54 19.60 -3.45
C ALA A 164 7.96 19.66 -1.97
N ALA A 165 9.21 19.32 -1.65
CA ALA A 165 9.75 19.35 -0.29
C ALA A 165 9.83 20.78 0.27
N ALA A 166 10.31 21.75 -0.51
CA ALA A 166 10.36 23.15 -0.10
C ALA A 166 8.95 23.74 0.10
N GLY A 167 8.00 23.40 -0.78
CA GLY A 167 6.60 23.77 -0.62
C GLY A 167 5.98 23.17 0.65
N ALA A 168 6.24 21.89 0.93
CA ALA A 168 5.81 21.23 2.16
C ALA A 168 6.42 21.91 3.40
N GLY A 169 7.71 22.28 3.37
CA GLY A 169 8.37 23.03 4.44
C GLY A 169 7.75 24.40 4.71
N LEU A 170 7.34 25.14 3.67
CA LEU A 170 6.63 26.41 3.83
C LEU A 170 5.25 26.23 4.46
N ILE A 171 4.50 25.22 4.02
CA ILE A 171 3.18 24.89 4.59
C ILE A 171 3.34 24.50 6.07
N TRP A 172 4.32 23.66 6.38
CA TRP A 172 4.68 23.30 7.75
C TRP A 172 4.94 24.53 8.61
N ARG A 173 5.83 25.43 8.15
CA ARG A 173 6.19 26.63 8.89
C ARG A 173 5.00 27.57 9.12
N GLY A 174 4.08 27.64 8.15
CA GLY A 174 2.84 28.43 8.29
C GLY A 174 1.86 27.85 9.31
N LEU A 175 1.81 26.53 9.45
CA LEU A 175 0.90 25.83 10.38
C LEU A 175 1.47 25.70 11.80
N SER A 176 2.80 25.70 11.93
CA SER A 176 3.50 25.46 13.19
C SER A 176 4.64 26.48 13.38
N PRO A 177 4.31 27.75 13.67
CA PRO A 177 5.31 28.82 13.79
C PRO A 177 6.23 28.65 15.00
N ASP A 178 5.79 27.92 16.03
CA ASP A 178 6.51 27.75 17.31
C ASP A 178 7.49 26.57 17.31
N LEU A 179 7.41 25.68 16.31
CA LEU A 179 8.29 24.51 16.18
C LEU A 179 9.55 24.84 15.36
N SER A 180 10.69 24.34 15.81
CA SER A 180 12.00 24.57 15.17
C SER A 180 12.23 23.63 13.98
N GLY A 181 13.26 23.90 13.17
CA GLY A 181 13.61 23.07 12.01
C GLY A 181 14.23 21.72 12.35
N GLU A 182 14.88 21.58 13.52
CA GLU A 182 15.45 20.31 13.99
C GLU A 182 14.34 19.33 14.42
N ASP A 183 13.22 19.85 14.92
CA ASP A 183 12.04 19.06 15.31
C ASP A 183 11.34 18.37 14.12
N LEU A 184 11.62 18.73 12.87
CA LEU A 184 10.93 18.20 11.68
C LEU A 184 11.27 16.73 11.40
N LEU A 185 12.56 16.38 11.48
CA LEU A 185 13.02 15.03 11.17
C LEU A 185 12.61 14.07 12.30
N ASP A 186 12.71 14.52 13.54
CA ASP A 186 12.21 13.80 14.71
C ASP A 186 10.68 13.70 14.72
N ALA A 187 9.95 14.74 14.29
CA ALA A 187 8.50 14.66 14.12
C ALA A 187 8.06 13.75 12.97
N TRP A 188 8.89 13.57 11.94
CA TRP A 188 8.64 12.63 10.86
C TRP A 188 8.87 11.17 11.29
N LEU A 189 9.87 10.93 12.14
CA LEU A 189 10.17 9.61 12.71
C LEU A 189 9.25 9.24 13.88
N GLY A 190 8.77 10.22 14.65
CA GLY A 190 7.83 10.05 15.74
C GLY A 190 6.39 9.95 15.24
N PHE A 191 5.84 8.73 15.21
CA PHE A 191 4.43 8.53 14.83
C PHE A 191 3.50 9.03 15.95
N ASP A 192 2.94 10.24 15.77
CA ASP A 192 1.97 10.85 16.68
C ASP A 192 0.65 11.15 15.91
N ALA A 193 -0.44 10.51 16.33
CA ALA A 193 -1.76 10.63 15.69
C ALA A 193 -2.31 12.07 15.67
N MET A 194 -1.94 12.89 16.67
CA MET A 194 -2.33 14.31 16.71
C MET A 194 -1.55 15.10 15.66
N ARG A 195 -0.22 14.95 15.59
CA ARG A 195 0.62 15.61 14.58
C ARG A 195 0.25 15.16 13.16
N ALA A 196 -0.15 13.90 13.01
CA ALA A 196 -0.65 13.36 11.75
C ALA A 196 -1.88 14.05 11.18
N THR A 197 -2.79 14.48 12.04
CA THR A 197 -4.03 15.14 11.60
C THR A 197 -3.80 16.64 11.37
N PHE A 198 -3.00 17.31 12.20
CA PHE A 198 -2.84 18.76 12.12
C PHE A 198 -1.72 19.22 11.18
N VAL A 199 -0.72 18.37 10.91
CA VAL A 199 0.46 18.78 10.15
C VAL A 199 0.66 17.99 8.85
N TRP A 200 0.50 16.67 8.88
CA TRP A 200 0.65 15.86 7.66
C TRP A 200 -0.53 16.00 6.71
N LEU A 201 -1.77 16.11 7.22
CA LEU A 201 -2.97 16.23 6.39
C LEU A 201 -2.94 17.49 5.48
N PRO A 202 -2.62 18.71 5.94
CA PRO A 202 -2.53 19.88 5.06
C PRO A 202 -1.53 19.72 3.92
N ILE A 203 -0.33 19.20 4.22
CA ILE A 203 0.71 18.94 3.23
C ILE A 203 0.25 17.88 2.23
N ALA A 204 -0.37 16.81 2.73
CA ALA A 204 -0.89 15.72 1.91
C ALA A 204 -2.01 16.18 0.97
N VAL A 205 -3.01 16.90 1.48
CA VAL A 205 -4.14 17.41 0.71
C VAL A 205 -3.68 18.40 -0.36
N THR A 206 -2.91 19.42 0.02
CA THR A 206 -2.44 20.45 -0.91
C THR A 206 -1.57 19.85 -2.02
N GLY A 207 -0.62 18.99 -1.66
CA GLY A 207 0.24 18.32 -2.62
C GLY A 207 -0.52 17.34 -3.52
N ALA A 208 -1.55 16.66 -3.02
CA ALA A 208 -2.38 15.79 -3.85
C ALA A 208 -3.25 16.58 -4.84
N TRP A 209 -3.81 17.71 -4.42
CA TRP A 209 -4.51 18.61 -5.34
C TRP A 209 -3.57 19.14 -6.42
N ALA A 210 -2.36 19.56 -6.05
CA ALA A 210 -1.34 19.96 -7.02
C ALA A 210 -1.03 18.81 -8.00
N THR A 211 -0.82 17.60 -7.50
CA THR A 211 -0.58 16.40 -8.31
C THR A 211 -1.71 16.14 -9.32
N ALA A 212 -2.97 16.16 -8.86
CA ALA A 212 -4.14 15.96 -9.69
C ALA A 212 -4.27 17.03 -10.79
N VAL A 213 -4.00 18.30 -10.45
CA VAL A 213 -3.97 19.41 -11.40
C VAL A 213 -2.84 19.23 -12.43
N ILE A 214 -1.64 18.89 -12.01
CA ILE A 214 -0.50 18.72 -12.92
C ILE A 214 -0.75 17.56 -13.88
N PHE A 215 -1.25 16.40 -13.41
CA PHE A 215 -1.59 15.27 -14.29
C PHE A 215 -2.68 15.65 -15.31
N SER A 216 -3.77 16.26 -14.85
CA SER A 216 -4.87 16.65 -15.73
C SER A 216 -4.47 17.73 -16.73
N LEU A 217 -3.65 18.70 -16.34
CA LEU A 217 -3.13 19.75 -17.22
C LEU A 217 -2.11 19.18 -18.22
N SER A 218 -1.22 18.29 -17.78
CA SER A 218 -0.23 17.63 -18.65
C SER A 218 -0.90 16.87 -19.78
N HIS A 219 -2.01 16.17 -19.48
CA HIS A 219 -2.78 15.43 -20.48
C HIS A 219 -3.49 16.37 -21.45
N ARG A 220 -4.04 17.50 -20.98
CA ARG A 220 -4.75 18.48 -21.82
C ARG A 220 -3.83 19.25 -22.76
N LEU A 221 -2.64 19.62 -22.30
CA LEU A 221 -1.72 20.47 -23.08
C LEU A 221 -0.97 19.72 -24.18
N GLY A 222 -0.76 18.41 -24.04
CA GLY A 222 -0.06 17.59 -25.04
C GLY A 222 1.38 18.06 -25.37
N GLY A 223 2.03 17.34 -26.28
CA GLY A 223 3.32 17.73 -26.87
C GLY A 223 4.44 18.05 -25.86
N LYS A 224 5.24 19.08 -26.15
CA LYS A 224 6.41 19.47 -25.34
C LYS A 224 6.06 19.88 -23.90
N ARG A 225 4.90 20.51 -23.68
CA ARG A 225 4.45 20.92 -22.33
C ARG A 225 4.06 19.73 -21.47
N ALA A 226 3.43 18.70 -22.06
CA ALA A 226 3.15 17.45 -21.35
C ALA A 226 4.42 16.75 -20.88
N HIS A 227 5.43 16.64 -21.75
CA HIS A 227 6.74 16.08 -21.41
C HIS A 227 7.46 16.89 -20.32
N ALA A 228 7.26 18.21 -20.32
CA ALA A 228 7.79 19.05 -19.26
C ALA A 228 7.06 18.81 -17.94
N LEU A 229 5.74 18.63 -17.88
CA LEU A 229 4.97 18.53 -16.63
C LEU A 229 4.94 17.13 -16.01
N GLN A 230 5.12 16.06 -16.80
CA GLN A 230 5.06 14.69 -16.29
C GLN A 230 6.05 14.40 -15.14
N PRO A 231 7.33 14.80 -15.21
CA PRO A 231 8.29 14.60 -14.12
C PRO A 231 7.86 15.28 -12.81
N LEU A 232 7.29 16.49 -12.89
CA LEU A 232 6.76 17.19 -11.72
C LEU A 232 5.54 16.51 -11.14
N ALA A 233 4.64 15.97 -11.98
CA ALA A 233 3.49 15.23 -11.50
C ALA A 233 3.91 14.01 -10.66
N TRP A 234 4.89 13.24 -11.16
CA TRP A 234 5.45 12.10 -10.44
C TRP A 234 6.23 12.51 -9.19
N ALA A 235 6.98 13.61 -9.24
CA ALA A 235 7.71 14.12 -8.09
C ALA A 235 6.76 14.53 -6.96
N PHE A 236 5.70 15.28 -7.27
CA PHE A 236 4.67 15.64 -6.30
C PHE A 236 3.93 14.41 -5.77
N LEU A 237 3.52 13.49 -6.65
CA LEU A 237 2.84 12.25 -6.26
C LEU A 237 3.65 11.44 -5.24
N LEU A 238 4.94 11.21 -5.53
CA LEU A 238 5.81 10.42 -4.66
C LEU A 238 6.13 11.15 -3.35
N SER A 239 6.33 12.47 -3.40
CA SER A 239 6.60 13.27 -2.19
C SER A 239 5.40 13.27 -1.24
N VAL A 240 4.19 13.34 -1.78
CA VAL A 240 2.94 13.41 -1.02
C VAL A 240 2.53 12.04 -0.47
N GLN A 241 2.86 10.95 -1.17
CA GLN A 241 2.35 9.63 -0.83
C GLN A 241 2.75 9.16 0.59
N GLY A 242 3.98 9.46 1.01
CA GLY A 242 4.42 9.16 2.38
C GLY A 242 3.53 9.85 3.42
N MET A 243 3.21 11.12 3.18
CA MET A 243 2.34 11.91 4.08
C MET A 243 0.89 11.42 4.07
N VAL A 244 0.38 10.99 2.93
CA VAL A 244 -0.97 10.41 2.82
C VAL A 244 -1.11 9.12 3.64
N TRP A 245 -0.06 8.31 3.72
CA TRP A 245 -0.07 7.09 4.55
C TRP A 245 -0.04 7.38 6.04
N LEU A 246 0.62 8.47 6.43
CA LEU A 246 0.69 8.91 7.82
C LEU A 246 -0.50 9.80 8.23
N ALA A 247 -1.25 10.36 7.28
CA ALA A 247 -2.33 11.30 7.55
C ALA A 247 -3.48 10.64 8.32
N GLY A 248 -3.79 11.19 9.50
CA GLY A 248 -4.97 10.84 10.28
C GLY A 248 -6.23 11.48 9.70
N GLY A 249 -7.35 10.78 9.80
CA GLY A 249 -8.67 11.30 9.43
C GLY A 249 -9.56 11.52 10.64
N ILE A 250 -10.59 12.33 10.47
CA ILE A 250 -11.65 12.53 11.45
C ILE A 250 -12.95 11.95 10.91
N SER A 251 -13.85 11.47 11.78
CA SER A 251 -15.17 11.02 11.34
C SER A 251 -16.05 12.20 10.93
N ALA A 252 -17.05 11.93 10.07
CA ALA A 252 -18.02 12.95 9.66
C ALA A 252 -18.78 13.56 10.85
N GLN A 253 -18.96 12.81 11.94
CA GLN A 253 -19.62 13.26 13.17
C GLN A 253 -18.76 14.26 13.96
N GLN A 254 -17.44 14.16 13.87
CA GLN A 254 -16.50 15.04 14.55
C GLN A 254 -16.20 16.32 13.76
N LEU A 255 -16.64 16.41 12.49
CA LEU A 255 -16.39 17.55 11.61
C LEU A 255 -16.90 18.90 12.18
N PRO A 256 -18.11 18.99 12.80
CA PRO A 256 -18.58 20.25 13.40
C PRO A 256 -17.71 20.70 14.57
N ALA A 257 -17.26 19.77 15.41
CA ALA A 257 -16.35 20.07 16.52
C ALA A 257 -14.99 20.54 15.99
N MET A 258 -14.47 19.90 14.94
CA MET A 258 -13.24 20.31 14.28
C MET A 258 -13.35 21.72 13.68
N TRP A 259 -14.50 22.06 13.09
CA TRP A 259 -14.74 23.38 12.53
C TRP A 259 -14.65 24.49 13.59
N GLN A 260 -15.11 24.20 14.81
CA GLN A 260 -15.02 25.14 15.94
C GLN A 260 -13.59 25.26 16.50
N LEU A 261 -12.85 24.14 16.55
CA LEU A 261 -11.49 24.11 17.09
C LEU A 261 -10.44 24.65 16.12
N ASN A 262 -10.49 24.22 14.86
CA ASN A 262 -9.53 24.59 13.83
C ASN A 262 -10.20 24.56 12.43
N PRO A 263 -10.79 25.68 11.99
CA PRO A 263 -11.54 25.73 10.73
C PRO A 263 -10.66 25.43 9.51
N HIS A 264 -9.37 25.79 9.55
CA HIS A 264 -8.44 25.51 8.45
C HIS A 264 -8.28 24.01 8.20
N THR A 265 -8.13 23.22 9.27
CA THR A 265 -8.00 21.77 9.15
C THR A 265 -9.32 21.14 8.69
N ALA A 266 -10.46 21.62 9.17
CA ALA A 266 -11.76 21.15 8.71
C ALA A 266 -11.98 21.41 7.20
N VAL A 267 -11.58 22.58 6.70
CA VAL A 267 -11.59 22.88 5.25
C VAL A 267 -10.69 21.91 4.47
N LEU A 268 -9.52 21.57 4.99
CA LEU A 268 -8.58 20.65 4.34
C LEU A 268 -9.08 19.20 4.34
N VAL A 269 -9.73 18.76 5.41
CA VAL A 269 -10.43 17.46 5.46
C VAL A 269 -11.49 17.38 4.36
N ILE A 270 -12.32 18.43 4.22
CA ILE A 270 -13.33 18.52 3.16
C ILE A 270 -12.67 18.54 1.78
N ALA A 271 -11.59 19.31 1.62
CA ALA A 271 -10.84 19.36 0.36
C ALA A 271 -10.24 17.99 0.00
N GLY A 272 -9.75 17.22 0.98
CA GLY A 272 -9.31 15.83 0.79
C GLY A 272 -10.45 14.94 0.29
N ALA A 273 -11.63 15.05 0.90
CA ALA A 273 -12.81 14.28 0.50
C ALA A 273 -13.36 14.66 -0.89
N LEU A 274 -13.09 15.88 -1.36
CA LEU A 274 -13.46 16.35 -2.70
C LEU A 274 -12.47 15.96 -3.80
N LEU A 275 -11.28 15.48 -3.46
CA LEU A 275 -10.24 15.13 -4.44
C LEU A 275 -10.71 14.05 -5.45
N PRO A 276 -11.35 12.93 -5.05
CA PRO A 276 -11.86 11.93 -6.00
C PRO A 276 -12.95 12.48 -6.91
N VAL A 277 -13.76 13.41 -6.40
CA VAL A 277 -14.83 14.10 -7.13
C VAL A 277 -14.22 14.99 -8.22
N ALA A 278 -13.20 15.77 -7.87
CA ALA A 278 -12.47 16.60 -8.82
C ALA A 278 -11.73 15.76 -9.88
N ALA A 279 -11.11 14.65 -9.47
CA ALA A 279 -10.50 13.70 -10.39
C ALA A 279 -11.53 13.13 -11.38
N ALA A 280 -12.72 12.75 -10.90
CA ALA A 280 -13.81 12.28 -11.75
C ALA A 280 -14.25 13.36 -12.74
N PHE A 281 -14.45 14.61 -12.30
CA PHE A 281 -14.78 15.71 -13.21
C PHE A 281 -13.66 15.98 -14.23
N ALA A 282 -12.40 15.93 -13.83
CA ALA A 282 -11.27 16.13 -14.75
C ALA A 282 -11.28 15.13 -15.91
N VAL A 283 -11.73 13.89 -15.66
CA VAL A 283 -11.81 12.79 -16.64
C VAL A 283 -13.13 12.78 -17.42
N LEU A 284 -14.27 12.95 -16.74
CA LEU A 284 -15.60 12.80 -17.33
C LEU A 284 -16.06 14.06 -18.06
N TRP A 285 -15.72 15.25 -17.56
CA TRP A 285 -16.21 16.51 -18.12
C TRP A 285 -15.82 16.75 -19.57
N PRO A 286 -14.58 16.47 -20.03
CA PRO A 286 -14.24 16.56 -21.45
C PRO A 286 -15.09 15.63 -22.34
N ARG A 287 -15.58 14.52 -21.78
CA ARG A 287 -16.38 13.49 -22.47
C ARG A 287 -17.88 13.62 -22.23
N ARG A 288 -18.34 14.69 -21.57
CA ARG A 288 -19.75 14.89 -21.17
C ARG A 288 -20.76 14.87 -22.33
N HIS A 289 -20.30 15.11 -23.56
CA HIS A 289 -21.14 15.08 -24.76
C HIS A 289 -21.47 13.65 -25.22
N VAL A 290 -20.63 12.66 -24.86
CA VAL A 290 -20.85 11.23 -25.17
C VAL A 290 -21.46 10.48 -23.97
N LEU A 291 -21.35 11.05 -22.77
CA LEU A 291 -21.79 10.42 -21.52
C LEU A 291 -23.20 10.85 -21.14
N THR A 292 -24.00 9.92 -20.61
CA THR A 292 -25.30 10.25 -20.01
C THR A 292 -25.15 11.14 -18.79
N ALA A 293 -26.12 12.02 -18.54
CA ALA A 293 -26.14 12.89 -17.35
C ALA A 293 -26.02 12.09 -16.04
N GLY A 294 -26.61 10.88 -15.99
CA GLY A 294 -26.52 9.98 -14.85
C GLY A 294 -25.08 9.52 -14.54
N VAL A 295 -24.25 9.30 -15.56
CA VAL A 295 -22.83 8.94 -15.35
C VAL A 295 -22.01 10.19 -15.00
N THR A 296 -22.23 11.30 -15.71
CA THR A 296 -21.49 12.55 -15.52
C THR A 296 -21.65 13.13 -14.12
N TRP A 297 -22.84 13.01 -13.52
CA TRP A 297 -23.12 13.52 -12.17
C TRP A 297 -23.18 12.41 -11.11
N GLY A 298 -23.70 11.24 -11.44
CA GLY A 298 -23.83 10.14 -10.49
C GLY A 298 -22.49 9.57 -10.02
N VAL A 299 -21.47 9.52 -10.90
CA VAL A 299 -20.14 9.03 -10.51
C VAL A 299 -19.45 9.98 -9.51
N PRO A 300 -19.35 11.31 -9.75
CA PRO A 300 -18.83 12.25 -8.75
C PRO A 300 -19.59 12.21 -7.41
N ILE A 301 -20.92 12.11 -7.44
CA ILE A 301 -21.74 12.01 -6.21
C ILE A 301 -21.46 10.71 -5.46
N ALA A 302 -21.37 9.59 -6.17
CA ALA A 302 -21.03 8.29 -5.59
C ALA A 302 -19.65 8.30 -4.92
N LEU A 303 -18.67 8.90 -5.57
CA LEU A 303 -17.32 9.07 -5.04
C LEU A 303 -17.28 10.01 -3.85
N LEU A 304 -18.10 11.06 -3.84
CA LEU A 304 -18.25 11.94 -2.68
C LEU A 304 -18.78 11.14 -1.48
N ILE A 305 -19.86 10.39 -1.65
CA ILE A 305 -20.43 9.55 -0.57
C ILE A 305 -19.39 8.55 -0.06
N LEU A 306 -18.67 7.88 -0.96
CA LEU A 306 -17.62 6.93 -0.60
C LEU A 306 -16.46 7.62 0.14
N SER A 307 -16.06 8.82 -0.30
CA SER A 307 -14.98 9.57 0.35
C SER A 307 -15.40 10.14 1.71
N LEU A 308 -16.67 10.53 1.88
CA LEU A 308 -17.22 10.91 3.19
C LEU A 308 -17.30 9.71 4.13
N PHE A 309 -17.63 8.53 3.62
CA PHE A 309 -17.63 7.31 4.42
C PHE A 309 -16.23 6.97 4.94
N TRP A 310 -15.20 7.16 4.11
CA TRP A 310 -13.79 6.95 4.44
C TRP A 310 -13.08 8.18 5.01
N LEU A 311 -13.82 9.18 5.50
CA LEU A 311 -13.25 10.38 6.14
C LEU A 311 -12.24 10.08 7.28
N PRO A 312 -12.47 9.08 8.16
CA PRO A 312 -11.50 8.68 9.17
C PRO A 312 -10.20 8.10 8.60
N SER A 313 -10.22 7.64 7.36
CA SER A 313 -9.06 7.00 6.72
C SER A 313 -8.86 7.58 5.32
N PRO A 314 -8.43 8.86 5.25
CA PRO A 314 -8.47 9.65 4.04
C PRO A 314 -7.69 9.02 2.90
N GLY A 315 -6.61 8.29 3.18
CA GLY A 315 -5.75 7.64 2.18
C GLY A 315 -6.50 6.77 1.15
N VAL A 316 -7.64 6.18 1.52
CA VAL A 316 -8.51 5.45 0.57
C VAL A 316 -9.05 6.40 -0.51
N GLY A 317 -9.52 7.60 -0.13
CA GLY A 317 -9.96 8.63 -1.06
C GLY A 317 -8.84 9.06 -2.01
N PHE A 318 -7.64 9.32 -1.50
CA PHE A 318 -6.49 9.68 -2.35
C PHE A 318 -6.16 8.58 -3.37
N ALA A 319 -6.14 7.31 -2.93
CA ALA A 319 -5.89 6.19 -3.83
C ALA A 319 -6.97 6.04 -4.91
N LEU A 320 -8.24 6.28 -4.57
CA LEU A 320 -9.34 6.33 -5.55
C LEU A 320 -9.14 7.45 -6.57
N ALA A 321 -8.69 8.63 -6.15
CA ALA A 321 -8.37 9.73 -7.06
C ALA A 321 -7.25 9.34 -8.04
N TRP A 322 -6.18 8.69 -7.58
CA TRP A 322 -5.10 8.18 -8.43
C TRP A 322 -5.58 7.09 -9.38
N LEU A 323 -6.45 6.18 -8.93
CA LEU A 323 -7.00 5.13 -9.75
C LEU A 323 -7.85 5.72 -10.91
N LEU A 324 -8.68 6.72 -10.60
CA LEU A 324 -9.53 7.41 -11.57
C LEU A 324 -8.72 8.22 -12.59
N LEU A 325 -7.74 8.99 -12.13
CA LEU A 325 -6.85 9.74 -13.02
C LEU A 325 -6.00 8.79 -13.87
N GLY A 326 -5.45 7.73 -13.27
CA GLY A 326 -4.64 6.74 -13.97
C GLY A 326 -5.43 6.04 -15.08
N PHE A 327 -6.63 5.56 -14.77
CA PHE A 327 -7.49 4.93 -15.76
C PHE A 327 -8.01 5.94 -16.80
N GLY A 328 -8.48 7.11 -16.35
CA GLY A 328 -9.09 8.13 -17.19
C GLY A 328 -8.13 8.80 -18.17
N LEU A 329 -6.88 9.02 -17.76
CA LEU A 329 -5.82 9.63 -18.56
C LEU A 329 -4.96 8.60 -19.32
N ASN A 330 -5.32 7.31 -19.27
CA ASN A 330 -4.59 6.19 -19.88
C ASN A 330 -3.12 6.06 -19.40
N GLN A 331 -2.90 6.23 -18.10
CA GLN A 331 -1.59 6.16 -17.44
C GLN A 331 -1.51 4.88 -16.60
N PHE A 332 -1.15 3.75 -17.22
CA PHE A 332 -1.08 2.45 -16.52
C PHE A 332 -0.18 2.46 -15.29
N ARG A 333 0.96 3.18 -15.35
CA ARG A 333 1.87 3.33 -14.20
C ARG A 333 1.18 3.96 -13.00
N LEU A 334 0.32 4.96 -13.23
CA LEU A 334 -0.44 5.62 -12.17
C LEU A 334 -1.52 4.69 -11.59
N VAL A 335 -2.15 3.85 -12.43
CA VAL A 335 -3.09 2.81 -11.96
C VAL A 335 -2.39 1.81 -11.04
N VAL A 336 -1.23 1.29 -11.45
CA VAL A 336 -0.45 0.36 -10.63
C VAL A 336 -0.04 1.01 -9.32
N PHE A 337 0.44 2.25 -9.37
CA PHE A 337 0.78 3.01 -8.18
C PHE A 337 -0.43 3.21 -7.25
N ALA A 338 -1.60 3.55 -7.79
CA ALA A 338 -2.83 3.70 -7.02
C ALA A 338 -3.23 2.41 -6.29
N VAL A 339 -3.11 1.25 -6.95
CA VAL A 339 -3.40 -0.06 -6.35
C VAL A 339 -2.40 -0.37 -5.24
N ILE A 340 -1.10 -0.19 -5.48
CA ILE A 340 -0.06 -0.41 -4.45
C ILE A 340 -0.27 0.53 -3.27
N SER A 341 -0.56 1.81 -3.53
CA SER A 341 -0.83 2.83 -2.52
C SER A 341 -2.07 2.48 -1.68
N LEU A 342 -3.14 1.99 -2.31
CA LEU A 342 -4.34 1.51 -1.62
C LEU A 342 -4.00 0.32 -0.71
N LEU A 343 -3.29 -0.70 -1.23
CA LEU A 343 -2.92 -1.88 -0.46
C LEU A 343 -2.00 -1.55 0.72
N ALA A 344 -1.01 -0.69 0.50
CA ALA A 344 -0.11 -0.20 1.54
C ALA A 344 -0.89 0.55 2.63
N TYR A 345 -1.82 1.43 2.23
CA TYR A 345 -2.66 2.15 3.19
C TYR A 345 -3.59 1.24 3.98
N LEU A 346 -4.19 0.22 3.34
CA LEU A 346 -4.98 -0.79 4.06
C LEU A 346 -4.11 -1.58 5.05
N GLY A 347 -2.84 -1.83 4.70
CA GLY A 347 -1.84 -2.38 5.62
C GLY A 347 -1.62 -1.47 6.84
N VAL A 348 -1.36 -0.18 6.62
CA VAL A 348 -1.22 0.80 7.72
C VAL A 348 -2.48 0.89 8.56
N TYR A 349 -3.66 0.91 7.93
CA TYR A 349 -4.97 0.96 8.60
C TYR A 349 -5.19 -0.22 9.56
N TYR A 350 -4.70 -1.41 9.19
CA TYR A 350 -4.73 -2.56 10.09
C TYR A 350 -3.95 -2.31 11.39
N TYR A 351 -2.78 -1.68 11.30
CA TYR A 351 -1.89 -1.36 12.42
C TYR A 351 -2.27 -0.09 13.20
N GLN A 352 -3.35 0.61 12.86
CA GLN A 352 -3.86 1.73 13.68
C GLN A 352 -4.56 1.18 14.93
N LEU A 353 -3.84 1.12 16.05
CA LEU A 353 -4.32 0.50 17.29
C LEU A 353 -5.43 1.31 17.99
N ASP A 354 -5.63 2.57 17.61
CA ASP A 354 -6.64 3.45 18.22
C ASP A 354 -8.08 3.08 17.82
N VAL A 355 -8.25 2.25 16.78
CA VAL A 355 -9.57 1.87 16.25
C VAL A 355 -9.84 0.38 16.51
N PRO A 356 -10.93 0.04 17.23
CA PRO A 356 -11.34 -1.33 17.49
C PRO A 356 -11.48 -2.18 16.22
N LEU A 357 -11.18 -3.48 16.31
CA LEU A 357 -11.26 -4.42 15.17
C LEU A 357 -12.68 -4.53 14.64
N LEU A 358 -13.69 -4.52 15.52
CA LEU A 358 -15.10 -4.54 15.12
C LEU A 358 -15.46 -3.32 14.27
N GLN A 359 -14.99 -2.14 14.66
CA GLN A 359 -15.25 -0.91 13.92
C GLN A 359 -14.57 -0.92 12.55
N LYS A 360 -13.33 -1.44 12.48
CA LYS A 360 -12.64 -1.67 11.20
C LYS A 360 -13.41 -2.60 10.28
N ALA A 361 -13.93 -3.72 10.82
CA ALA A 361 -14.74 -4.67 10.06
C ALA A 361 -16.04 -4.05 9.54
N LEU A 362 -16.73 -3.24 10.36
CA LEU A 362 -17.93 -2.52 9.97
C LEU A 362 -17.65 -1.51 8.85
N TRP A 363 -16.54 -0.78 8.89
CA TRP A 363 -16.17 0.16 7.83
C TRP A 363 -15.83 -0.55 6.53
N LEU A 364 -15.01 -1.60 6.56
CA LEU A 364 -14.69 -2.41 5.38
C LEU A 364 -15.94 -3.08 4.78
N GLY A 365 -16.80 -3.66 5.62
CA GLY A 365 -18.06 -4.27 5.19
C GLY A 365 -19.03 -3.24 4.61
N GLY A 366 -19.20 -2.10 5.29
CA GLY A 366 -20.04 -1.00 4.82
C GLY A 366 -19.55 -0.42 3.49
N ALA A 367 -18.23 -0.25 3.33
CA ALA A 367 -17.63 0.17 2.06
C ALA A 367 -17.86 -0.83 0.94
N ALA A 368 -17.76 -2.14 1.21
CA ALA A 368 -18.03 -3.19 0.23
C ALA A 368 -19.50 -3.18 -0.22
N VAL A 369 -20.44 -3.04 0.73
CA VAL A 369 -21.87 -2.90 0.42
C VAL A 369 -22.12 -1.63 -0.40
N LEU A 370 -21.53 -0.51 -0.02
CA LEU A 370 -21.67 0.75 -0.75
C LEU A 370 -21.15 0.63 -2.19
N LEU A 371 -19.96 0.05 -2.40
CA LEU A 371 -19.42 -0.21 -3.73
C LEU A 371 -20.31 -1.17 -4.54
N PHE A 372 -20.89 -2.19 -3.90
CA PHE A 372 -21.81 -3.11 -4.55
C PHE A 372 -23.10 -2.41 -5.00
N VAL A 373 -23.68 -1.57 -4.14
CA VAL A 373 -24.85 -0.75 -4.45
C VAL A 373 -24.54 0.21 -5.60
N LEU A 374 -23.40 0.90 -5.55
CA LEU A 374 -22.96 1.79 -6.63
C LEU A 374 -22.78 1.03 -7.95
N ARG A 375 -22.18 -0.15 -7.92
CA ARG A 375 -22.04 -1.03 -9.09
C ARG A 375 -23.40 -1.47 -9.64
N ALA A 376 -24.32 -1.85 -8.76
CA ALA A 376 -25.68 -2.22 -9.12
C ALA A 376 -26.44 -1.04 -9.74
N LEU A 377 -26.32 0.17 -9.18
CA LEU A 377 -26.92 1.39 -9.73
C LEU A 377 -26.38 1.70 -11.13
N VAL A 378 -25.06 1.69 -11.33
CA VAL A 378 -24.46 1.91 -12.66
C VAL A 378 -24.96 0.89 -13.69
N TRP A 379 -25.27 -0.35 -13.26
CA TRP A 379 -25.78 -1.40 -14.14
C TRP A 379 -27.29 -1.34 -14.37
N LEU A 380 -28.07 -1.02 -13.34
CA LEU A 380 -29.54 -1.11 -13.32
C LEU A 380 -30.19 0.17 -13.83
N VAL A 381 -29.67 1.36 -13.46
CA VAL A 381 -30.26 2.66 -13.81
C VAL A 381 -30.39 2.85 -15.33
N PRO A 382 -29.37 2.58 -16.16
CA PRO A 382 -29.51 2.72 -17.61
C PRO A 382 -30.52 1.72 -18.24
N ARG A 383 -30.70 0.54 -17.61
CA ARG A 383 -31.63 -0.50 -18.06
C ARG A 383 -33.07 -0.17 -17.71
N LEU A 384 -33.31 0.33 -16.49
CA LEU A 384 -34.62 0.80 -16.03
C LEU A 384 -35.08 2.04 -16.80
N MET A 385 -34.17 2.99 -17.01
CA MET A 385 -34.47 4.24 -17.73
C MET A 385 -34.51 4.06 -19.26
N ARG A 386 -34.25 2.85 -19.78
CA ARG A 386 -34.20 2.52 -21.22
C ARG A 386 -33.33 3.47 -22.05
N THR A 387 -32.29 4.05 -21.43
CA THR A 387 -31.36 4.98 -22.09
C THR A 387 -30.35 4.28 -22.97
N ILE A 388 -30.25 2.95 -22.84
CA ILE A 388 -29.46 2.08 -23.71
C ILE A 388 -30.43 1.41 -24.67
N ALA A 389 -30.31 1.69 -25.97
CA ALA A 389 -30.99 0.91 -27.01
C ALA A 389 -30.66 -0.58 -26.78
N PRO A 390 -31.63 -1.50 -26.87
CA PRO A 390 -31.38 -2.92 -26.62
C PRO A 390 -30.22 -3.35 -27.52
N SER A 391 -29.07 -3.58 -26.91
CA SER A 391 -27.90 -4.09 -27.60
C SER A 391 -28.34 -5.38 -28.27
N ARG A 392 -28.38 -5.42 -29.61
CA ARG A 392 -28.45 -6.69 -30.34
C ARG A 392 -27.27 -7.49 -29.80
N ARG A 393 -27.53 -8.41 -28.88
CA ARG A 393 -26.52 -9.32 -28.39
C ARG A 393 -26.11 -10.12 -29.62
N GLY A 394 -24.98 -9.76 -30.22
CA GLY A 394 -24.28 -10.69 -31.09
C GLY A 394 -24.12 -12.00 -30.31
N ALA A 395 -24.24 -13.13 -30.99
CA ALA A 395 -23.98 -14.42 -30.39
C ALA A 395 -22.67 -14.31 -29.59
N LEU A 396 -22.72 -14.59 -28.29
CA LEU A 396 -21.53 -14.55 -27.45
C LEU A 396 -20.47 -15.43 -28.15
N PRO A 397 -19.26 -14.91 -28.41
CA PRO A 397 -18.22 -15.75 -28.97
C PRO A 397 -18.05 -16.96 -28.05
N PRO A 398 -17.86 -18.17 -28.60
CA PRO A 398 -17.69 -19.37 -27.78
C PRO A 398 -16.60 -19.12 -26.75
N VAL A 399 -16.89 -19.42 -25.48
CA VAL A 399 -15.96 -19.20 -24.37
C VAL A 399 -14.65 -19.89 -24.71
N SER A 400 -13.56 -19.11 -24.80
CA SER A 400 -12.26 -19.65 -25.19
C SER A 400 -11.85 -20.77 -24.22
N ALA A 401 -11.30 -21.86 -24.77
CA ALA A 401 -10.79 -22.97 -23.96
C ALA A 401 -9.94 -22.53 -22.75
N PRO A 402 -9.00 -21.57 -22.86
CA PRO A 402 -8.23 -21.12 -21.70
C PRO A 402 -9.08 -20.44 -20.62
N LEU A 403 -10.14 -19.71 -20.99
CA LEU A 403 -11.03 -19.08 -20.01
C LEU A 403 -11.89 -20.14 -19.31
N ARG A 404 -12.36 -21.18 -20.03
CA ARG A 404 -13.11 -22.30 -19.43
C ARG A 404 -12.25 -23.04 -18.39
N TRP A 405 -11.00 -23.36 -18.73
CA TRP A 405 -10.07 -24.03 -17.80
C TRP A 405 -9.71 -23.15 -16.61
N ARG A 406 -9.52 -21.84 -16.79
CA ARG A 406 -9.32 -20.90 -15.68
C ARG A 406 -10.53 -20.88 -14.73
N THR A 407 -11.75 -20.79 -15.26
CA THR A 407 -12.96 -20.81 -14.45
C THR A 407 -13.14 -22.15 -13.73
N LEU A 408 -12.87 -23.28 -14.40
CA LEU A 408 -12.94 -24.61 -13.80
C LEU A 408 -11.89 -24.79 -12.70
N ALA A 409 -10.68 -24.28 -12.89
CA ALA A 409 -9.63 -24.28 -11.88
C ALA A 409 -10.01 -23.42 -10.66
N ILE A 410 -10.60 -22.23 -10.89
CA ILE A 410 -11.08 -21.36 -9.81
C ILE A 410 -12.21 -22.04 -9.03
N LEU A 411 -13.21 -22.61 -9.72
CA LEU A 411 -14.33 -23.30 -9.09
C LEU A 411 -13.87 -24.58 -8.37
N GLY A 412 -12.99 -25.37 -8.99
CA GLY A 412 -12.41 -26.57 -8.39
C GLY A 412 -11.59 -26.23 -7.14
N GLY A 413 -10.79 -25.15 -7.20
CA GLY A 413 -10.06 -24.62 -6.05
C GLY A 413 -11.00 -24.17 -4.93
N LEU A 414 -12.09 -23.47 -5.26
CA LEU A 414 -13.11 -23.06 -4.29
C LEU A 414 -13.76 -24.27 -3.61
N VAL A 415 -14.16 -25.28 -4.38
CA VAL A 415 -14.75 -26.52 -3.85
C VAL A 415 -13.76 -27.25 -2.94
N LEU A 416 -12.50 -27.35 -3.34
CA LEU A 416 -11.46 -27.98 -2.53
C LEU A 416 -11.25 -27.25 -1.20
N VAL A 417 -11.15 -25.91 -1.22
CA VAL A 417 -11.01 -25.09 -0.01
C VAL A 417 -12.22 -25.28 0.91
N LEU A 418 -13.43 -25.26 0.35
CA LEU A 418 -14.64 -25.49 1.12
C LEU A 418 -14.69 -26.90 1.71
N ALA A 419 -14.28 -27.93 0.96
CA ALA A 419 -14.26 -29.31 1.44
C ALA A 419 -13.27 -29.50 2.60
N VAL A 420 -12.05 -28.96 2.47
CA VAL A 420 -11.03 -29.04 3.53
C VAL A 420 -11.48 -28.26 4.77
N ALA A 421 -12.02 -27.05 4.60
CA ALA A 421 -12.50 -26.24 5.71
C ALA A 421 -13.68 -26.91 6.44
N ASN A 422 -14.70 -27.37 5.69
CA ASN A 422 -15.86 -28.05 6.29
C ASN A 422 -15.50 -29.42 6.89
N GLY A 423 -14.56 -30.16 6.31
CA GLY A 423 -14.03 -31.39 6.91
C GLY A 423 -13.36 -31.11 8.26
N GLY A 424 -12.58 -30.03 8.35
CA GLY A 424 -11.97 -29.58 9.60
C GLY A 424 -12.98 -29.06 10.64
N ILE A 425 -14.13 -28.53 10.21
CA ILE A 425 -15.24 -28.15 11.10
C ILE A 425 -15.91 -29.41 11.64
N TRP A 426 -16.27 -30.35 10.76
CA TRP A 426 -16.94 -31.59 11.13
C TRP A 426 -16.13 -32.43 12.13
N GLN A 427 -14.80 -32.52 11.93
CA GLN A 427 -13.92 -33.24 12.85
C GLN A 427 -13.90 -32.62 14.27
N ARG A 428 -13.91 -31.28 14.36
CA ARG A 428 -13.94 -30.56 15.64
C ARG A 428 -15.33 -30.62 16.30
N GLU A 429 -16.41 -30.55 15.54
CA GLU A 429 -17.77 -30.75 16.06
C GLU A 429 -17.96 -32.18 16.61
N LYS A 430 -17.43 -33.18 15.91
CA LYS A 430 -17.44 -34.57 16.41
C LYS A 430 -16.69 -34.70 17.74
N LEU A 431 -15.53 -34.05 17.88
CA LEU A 431 -14.78 -33.99 19.14
C LEU A 431 -15.58 -33.30 20.25
N LEU A 432 -16.24 -32.18 19.94
CA LEU A 432 -17.11 -31.48 20.88
C LEU A 432 -18.30 -32.33 21.33
N ALA A 433 -18.88 -33.14 20.45
CA ALA A 433 -20.04 -33.98 20.77
C ALA A 433 -19.66 -35.24 21.58
N SER A 434 -18.54 -35.88 21.23
CA SER A 434 -18.15 -37.20 21.77
C SER A 434 -17.03 -37.19 22.82
N GLY A 435 -16.30 -36.09 22.96
CA GLY A 435 -15.19 -35.99 23.91
C GLY A 435 -15.64 -35.94 25.37
N LYS A 436 -14.84 -36.54 26.25
CA LYS A 436 -15.02 -36.53 27.72
C LYS A 436 -14.68 -35.13 28.26
N VAL A 437 -15.52 -34.62 29.17
CA VAL A 437 -15.33 -33.29 29.77
C VAL A 437 -14.28 -33.38 30.87
N VAL A 438 -13.27 -32.52 30.82
CA VAL A 438 -12.21 -32.40 31.82
C VAL A 438 -11.96 -30.92 32.11
N ILE A 439 -11.95 -30.53 33.38
CA ILE A 439 -11.69 -29.16 33.80
C ILE A 439 -10.24 -29.05 34.25
N LEU A 440 -9.48 -28.08 33.72
CA LEU A 440 -8.10 -27.81 34.16
C LEU A 440 -8.00 -26.43 34.79
N GLU A 441 -7.26 -26.33 35.89
CA GLU A 441 -6.96 -25.06 36.55
C GLU A 441 -5.97 -24.22 35.72
N LEU A 442 -6.21 -22.92 35.65
CA LEU A 442 -5.36 -21.94 34.99
C LEU A 442 -4.40 -21.32 36.00
N ALA A 443 -3.13 -21.24 35.63
CA ALA A 443 -2.17 -20.39 36.31
C ALA A 443 -2.46 -18.91 35.99
N PRO A 444 -2.15 -17.98 36.91
CA PRO A 444 -2.34 -16.55 36.66
C PRO A 444 -1.48 -16.10 35.49
N VAL A 445 -2.09 -15.58 34.42
CA VAL A 445 -1.37 -15.01 33.27
C VAL A 445 -2.11 -13.77 32.76
N ASP A 446 -1.34 -12.75 32.40
CA ASP A 446 -1.80 -11.44 31.97
C ASP A 446 -2.37 -11.49 30.52
N PRO A 447 -3.59 -11.00 30.25
CA PRO A 447 -4.29 -11.17 28.98
C PRO A 447 -3.92 -10.16 27.88
N ARG A 448 -2.64 -9.83 27.66
CA ARG A 448 -2.29 -8.79 26.67
C ARG A 448 -1.43 -9.29 25.53
N SER A 449 -1.97 -9.24 24.31
CA SER A 449 -1.16 -8.76 23.18
C SER A 449 -1.90 -7.67 22.41
N LEU A 450 -1.16 -6.59 22.16
CA LEU A 450 -1.59 -5.43 21.40
C LEU A 450 -1.96 -5.73 19.94
N MET A 451 -1.51 -6.86 19.35
CA MET A 451 -1.53 -7.08 17.90
C MET A 451 -2.59 -8.08 17.39
N GLN A 452 -3.09 -8.97 18.24
CA GLN A 452 -4.02 -10.06 17.83
C GLN A 452 -5.45 -9.86 18.33
N GLY A 453 -5.75 -8.70 18.94
CA GLY A 453 -6.99 -8.44 19.67
C GLY A 453 -6.93 -8.93 21.11
N ASP A 454 -8.04 -8.78 21.83
CA ASP A 454 -8.17 -9.21 23.22
C ASP A 454 -8.14 -10.74 23.32
N TYR A 455 -7.11 -11.26 23.98
CA TYR A 455 -7.01 -12.67 24.30
C TYR A 455 -6.36 -12.87 25.66
N MET A 456 -6.73 -13.95 26.34
CA MET A 456 -6.06 -14.36 27.57
C MET A 456 -5.02 -15.42 27.23
N ALA A 457 -3.76 -15.12 27.49
CA ALA A 457 -2.72 -16.13 27.44
C ALA A 457 -3.06 -17.20 28.48
N LEU A 458 -3.13 -18.46 28.04
CA LEU A 458 -3.47 -19.57 28.91
C LEU A 458 -2.20 -20.31 29.29
N ASN A 459 -2.04 -20.54 30.58
CA ASN A 459 -1.08 -21.50 31.09
C ASN A 459 -1.81 -22.39 32.09
N PHE A 460 -1.88 -23.69 31.83
CA PHE A 460 -2.59 -24.61 32.72
C PHE A 460 -1.66 -25.02 33.87
N ALA A 461 -2.20 -25.15 35.08
CA ALA A 461 -1.44 -25.66 36.23
C ALA A 461 -0.86 -27.05 35.92
N ALA A 462 -1.60 -27.87 35.15
CA ALA A 462 -1.13 -29.15 34.64
C ALA A 462 0.15 -29.03 33.78
N SER A 463 0.31 -27.97 32.98
CA SER A 463 1.55 -27.76 32.20
C SER A 463 2.77 -27.58 33.09
N ARG A 464 2.63 -26.87 34.22
CA ARG A 464 3.71 -26.70 35.21
C ARG A 464 4.05 -28.01 35.89
N GLU A 465 3.04 -28.78 36.27
CA GLU A 465 3.27 -30.06 36.94
C GLU A 465 3.91 -31.08 36.00
N VAL A 466 3.52 -31.10 34.72
CA VAL A 466 4.17 -31.93 33.70
C VAL A 466 5.62 -31.50 33.50
N THR A 467 5.90 -30.20 33.52
CA THR A 467 7.28 -29.68 33.49
C THR A 467 8.06 -30.11 34.73
N ARG A 468 7.45 -30.08 35.93
CA ARG A 468 8.07 -30.54 37.18
C ARG A 468 8.34 -32.05 37.19
N LEU A 469 7.36 -32.86 36.77
CA LEU A 469 7.47 -34.31 36.66
C LEU A 469 8.55 -34.72 35.65
N ARG A 470 8.73 -33.91 34.61
CA ARG A 470 9.79 -34.08 33.61
C ARG A 470 11.18 -33.68 34.12
N LEU A 471 11.26 -32.64 34.94
CA LEU A 471 12.52 -32.14 35.53
C LEU A 471 12.92 -32.85 36.84
N GLY A 472 12.12 -33.80 37.34
CA GLY A 472 12.50 -34.66 38.47
C GLY A 472 12.20 -34.13 39.89
N GLY A 473 11.30 -33.15 40.06
CA GLY A 473 10.95 -32.60 41.38
C GLY A 473 11.77 -31.39 41.82
N GLU A 474 11.59 -30.91 43.06
CA GLU A 474 12.11 -29.61 43.54
C GLU A 474 13.65 -29.47 43.46
N ARG A 475 14.11 -28.64 42.50
CA ARG A 475 15.48 -28.11 42.23
C ARG A 475 16.50 -29.10 41.67
N PRO A 476 17.22 -28.70 40.61
CA PRO A 476 18.38 -27.81 40.79
C PRO A 476 18.33 -26.51 39.99
N GLU A 477 18.68 -25.42 40.67
CA GLU A 477 19.43 -24.28 40.11
C GLU A 477 20.81 -24.81 39.71
N ALA A 478 21.08 -24.98 38.41
CA ALA A 478 22.42 -24.90 37.82
C ALA A 478 22.34 -25.21 36.33
N GLU A 479 23.17 -24.48 35.60
CA GLU A 479 23.42 -24.55 34.17
C GLU A 479 23.79 -25.95 33.68
N ASP A 480 23.59 -26.11 32.37
CA ASP A 480 24.04 -27.18 31.50
C ASP A 480 23.25 -28.51 31.46
N SER A 481 23.06 -28.94 30.21
CA SER A 481 22.54 -30.24 29.73
C SER A 481 21.01 -30.27 29.52
N VAL A 482 20.43 -30.64 28.37
CA VAL A 482 20.88 -31.29 27.14
C VAL A 482 19.96 -30.83 26.00
N MET A 483 20.52 -30.54 24.82
CA MET A 483 19.82 -30.50 23.53
C MET A 483 19.29 -31.90 23.19
N GLY A 484 18.25 -32.33 23.89
CA GLY A 484 17.55 -33.60 23.71
C GLY A 484 16.17 -33.32 23.17
N TYR A 485 15.95 -33.64 21.89
CA TYR A 485 14.64 -33.62 21.24
C TYR A 485 13.76 -34.73 21.87
N GLU A 486 13.22 -34.49 23.05
CA GLU A 486 12.29 -35.45 23.65
C GLU A 486 10.91 -35.32 22.98
N PRO A 487 10.30 -36.45 22.58
CA PRO A 487 9.07 -36.45 21.79
C PRO A 487 7.84 -35.94 22.57
N ASP A 488 6.83 -35.46 21.81
CA ASP A 488 5.46 -35.26 22.30
C ASP A 488 4.99 -36.48 23.11
N GLY A 489 4.20 -36.27 24.17
CA GLY A 489 3.71 -37.36 25.02
C GLY A 489 2.27 -37.17 25.49
N TYR A 490 1.79 -38.13 26.29
CA TYR A 490 0.46 -38.12 26.90
C TYR A 490 0.57 -37.99 28.43
N VAL A 491 -0.29 -37.17 29.01
CA VAL A 491 -0.45 -37.01 30.45
C VAL A 491 -1.76 -37.63 30.85
N MET A 492 -1.72 -38.55 31.81
CA MET A 492 -2.93 -39.12 32.38
C MET A 492 -3.46 -38.21 33.47
N LEU A 493 -4.68 -37.76 33.29
CA LEU A 493 -5.40 -36.94 34.26
C LEU A 493 -6.36 -37.82 35.08
N GLN A 494 -6.34 -37.65 36.40
CA GLN A 494 -7.41 -38.13 37.29
C GLN A 494 -8.41 -37.00 37.50
N THR A 495 -9.68 -37.24 37.19
CA THR A 495 -10.74 -36.27 37.48
C THR A 495 -11.22 -36.40 38.91
N ASP A 496 -11.23 -35.31 39.68
CA ASP A 496 -11.84 -35.25 41.01
C ASP A 496 -13.39 -35.32 40.95
N ALA A 497 -14.06 -35.35 42.11
CA ALA A 497 -15.53 -35.38 42.19
C ALA A 497 -16.22 -34.13 41.60
N ARG A 498 -15.47 -33.07 41.28
CA ARG A 498 -15.91 -31.83 40.65
C ARG A 498 -15.52 -31.76 39.16
N GLY A 499 -14.88 -32.79 38.62
CA GLY A 499 -14.44 -32.87 37.22
C GLY A 499 -13.09 -32.20 36.94
N VAL A 500 -12.36 -31.75 37.97
CA VAL A 500 -11.05 -31.13 37.84
C VAL A 500 -9.98 -32.19 37.67
N GLY A 501 -9.26 -32.16 36.54
CA GLY A 501 -8.20 -33.10 36.18
C GLY A 501 -6.88 -32.75 36.85
N GLN A 502 -6.37 -33.63 37.72
CA GLN A 502 -5.02 -33.54 38.26
C GLN A 502 -4.07 -34.48 37.49
N PRO A 503 -2.86 -34.03 37.10
CA PRO A 503 -1.90 -34.86 36.40
C PRO A 503 -1.32 -35.94 37.32
N LEU A 504 -1.47 -37.21 36.93
CA LEU A 504 -0.98 -38.38 37.66
C LEU A 504 0.40 -38.82 37.17
N ARG A 505 0.52 -39.08 35.86
CA ARG A 505 1.72 -39.64 35.23
C ARG A 505 1.83 -39.26 33.76
N ILE A 506 3.05 -39.30 33.23
CA ILE A 506 3.38 -39.09 31.82
C ILE A 506 3.61 -40.47 31.19
N GLN A 507 3.04 -40.72 30.01
CA GLN A 507 3.28 -41.93 29.24
C GLN A 507 3.42 -41.64 27.74
N PRO A 508 4.19 -42.47 27.00
CA PRO A 508 4.44 -42.26 25.58
C PRO A 508 3.21 -42.56 24.70
N ASP A 509 2.32 -43.45 25.14
CA ASP A 509 1.11 -43.86 24.41
C ASP A 509 -0.17 -43.64 25.20
N THR A 510 -1.33 -43.59 24.52
CA THR A 510 -2.65 -43.45 25.16
C THR A 510 -3.07 -44.65 25.98
N HIS A 511 -2.43 -45.81 25.79
CA HIS A 511 -2.74 -47.03 26.52
C HIS A 511 -1.48 -47.54 27.24
N PRO A 512 -1.62 -48.16 28.43
CA PRO A 512 -2.85 -48.46 29.15
C PRO A 512 -3.33 -47.29 30.03
N HIS A 513 -4.66 -47.14 30.16
CA HIS A 513 -5.29 -46.25 31.15
C HIS A 513 -6.56 -46.92 31.69
N THR A 514 -6.94 -46.57 32.92
CA THR A 514 -8.21 -47.03 33.53
C THR A 514 -9.36 -46.14 33.06
N ASP A 515 -10.63 -46.58 33.07
CA ASP A 515 -11.79 -45.74 32.69
C ASP A 515 -11.91 -44.42 33.48
N ALA A 516 -11.30 -44.37 34.67
CA ALA A 516 -11.21 -43.19 35.53
C ALA A 516 -10.10 -42.19 35.12
N GLU A 517 -9.19 -42.58 34.23
CA GLU A 517 -8.07 -41.77 33.75
C GLU A 517 -8.39 -41.22 32.35
N VAL A 518 -7.95 -40.00 32.05
CA VAL A 518 -8.14 -39.38 30.74
C VAL A 518 -6.78 -39.06 30.12
N PRO A 519 -6.44 -39.63 28.95
CA PRO A 519 -5.22 -39.29 28.23
C PRO A 519 -5.31 -37.88 27.65
N LEU A 520 -4.38 -37.01 27.99
CA LEU A 520 -4.26 -35.67 27.41
C LEU A 520 -2.93 -35.52 26.69
N ARG A 521 -2.95 -35.23 25.40
CA ARG A 521 -1.74 -34.98 24.63
C ARG A 521 -1.15 -33.61 24.98
N TYR A 522 0.15 -33.57 25.29
CA TYR A 522 0.91 -32.32 25.37
C TYR A 522 1.92 -32.23 24.22
N ARG A 523 2.27 -31.00 23.84
CA ARG A 523 3.29 -30.72 22.84
C ARG A 523 4.35 -29.79 23.42
N ILE A 524 5.61 -30.03 23.08
CA ILE A 524 6.71 -29.16 23.49
C ILE A 524 6.96 -28.16 22.36
N ARG A 525 6.86 -26.86 22.67
CA ARG A 525 7.26 -25.77 21.76
C ARG A 525 7.95 -24.68 22.54
N ASP A 526 9.09 -24.19 22.02
CA ASP A 526 9.90 -23.15 22.65
C ASP A 526 10.27 -23.47 24.12
N ASN A 527 10.64 -24.73 24.37
CA ASN A 527 10.97 -25.25 25.71
C ASN A 527 9.84 -25.17 26.76
N SER A 528 8.60 -24.93 26.31
CA SER A 528 7.39 -24.88 27.16
C SER A 528 6.44 -26.04 26.84
N VAL A 529 5.84 -26.63 27.88
CA VAL A 529 4.78 -27.65 27.74
C VAL A 529 3.48 -26.95 27.38
N ARG A 530 2.96 -27.20 26.18
CA ARG A 530 1.67 -26.67 25.72
C ARG A 530 0.60 -27.77 25.77
N ILE A 531 -0.47 -27.48 26.49
CA ILE A 531 -1.66 -28.30 26.58
C ILE A 531 -2.76 -27.59 25.79
N VAL A 532 -3.25 -28.22 24.72
CA VAL A 532 -4.35 -27.74 23.85
C VAL A 532 -4.11 -26.41 23.14
N THR A 533 -4.16 -25.29 23.87
CA THR A 533 -3.97 -23.93 23.34
C THR A 533 -3.26 -23.06 24.38
N ASN A 534 -2.50 -22.09 23.90
CA ASN A 534 -1.81 -21.08 24.72
C ASN A 534 -2.58 -19.76 24.81
N ALA A 535 -3.74 -19.65 24.16
CA ALA A 535 -4.55 -18.44 24.16
C ALA A 535 -6.05 -18.76 24.04
N TYR A 536 -6.87 -17.95 24.71
CA TYR A 536 -8.31 -17.90 24.53
C TYR A 536 -8.69 -16.51 23.99
N PHE A 537 -9.23 -16.47 22.78
CA PHE A 537 -9.65 -15.23 22.11
C PHE A 537 -11.11 -14.91 22.48
N PHE A 538 -11.39 -13.68 22.86
CA PHE A 538 -12.73 -13.22 23.21
C PHE A 538 -13.04 -11.86 22.54
N PRO A 539 -14.32 -11.44 22.51
CA PRO A 539 -14.68 -10.15 21.94
C PRO A 539 -13.96 -9.00 22.65
N GLU A 540 -13.49 -8.04 21.86
CA GLU A 540 -12.80 -6.83 22.33
C GLU A 540 -13.65 -6.09 23.39
N GLY A 541 -13.04 -5.69 24.50
CA GLY A 541 -13.69 -5.05 25.65
C GLY A 541 -14.24 -6.00 26.72
N GLN A 542 -14.08 -7.33 26.57
CA GLN A 542 -14.47 -8.31 27.60
C GLN A 542 -13.31 -8.80 28.47
N ALA A 543 -12.17 -8.12 28.46
CA ALA A 543 -10.99 -8.51 29.23
C ALA A 543 -11.29 -8.67 30.73
N GLU A 544 -11.98 -7.70 31.35
CA GLU A 544 -12.32 -7.76 32.77
C GLU A 544 -13.20 -8.97 33.13
N ARG A 545 -14.09 -9.37 32.22
CA ARG A 545 -14.97 -10.54 32.40
C ARG A 545 -14.17 -11.84 32.41
N TYR A 546 -13.19 -11.97 31.54
CA TYR A 546 -12.39 -13.20 31.43
C TYR A 546 -11.18 -13.23 32.37
N GLN A 547 -10.76 -12.08 32.91
CA GLN A 547 -9.65 -11.98 33.86
C GLN A 547 -9.90 -12.76 35.17
N VAL A 548 -11.16 -12.97 35.56
CA VAL A 548 -11.54 -13.73 36.76
C VAL A 548 -11.58 -15.24 36.53
N ALA A 549 -11.32 -15.71 35.31
CA ALA A 549 -11.35 -17.14 34.98
C ALA A 549 -10.24 -17.90 35.72
N LYS A 550 -10.63 -18.96 36.44
CA LYS A 550 -9.70 -19.84 37.16
C LYS A 550 -9.61 -21.24 36.58
N TYR A 551 -10.60 -21.68 35.80
CA TYR A 551 -10.56 -22.98 35.15
C TYR A 551 -10.92 -22.91 33.66
N GLY A 552 -10.42 -23.86 32.89
CA GLY A 552 -10.78 -24.09 31.49
C GLY A 552 -11.46 -25.45 31.33
N GLU A 553 -12.62 -25.47 30.69
CA GLU A 553 -13.36 -26.70 30.36
C GLU A 553 -12.88 -27.25 29.01
N LEU A 554 -12.37 -28.48 29.01
CA LEU A 554 -11.80 -29.14 27.85
C LEU A 554 -12.63 -30.37 27.47
N ARG A 555 -12.79 -30.62 26.17
CA ARG A 555 -13.31 -31.88 25.61
C ARG A 555 -12.14 -32.69 25.10
N VAL A 556 -11.91 -33.87 25.70
CA VAL A 556 -10.79 -34.75 25.36
C VAL A 556 -11.31 -35.99 24.62
N ALA A 557 -10.76 -36.29 23.45
CA ALA A 557 -11.03 -37.54 22.73
C ALA A 557 -10.16 -38.69 23.26
N GLU A 558 -10.55 -39.93 22.93
CA GLU A 558 -9.82 -41.15 23.28
C GLU A 558 -8.38 -41.17 22.74
N ASN A 559 -8.12 -40.43 21.64
CA ASN A 559 -6.79 -40.27 21.06
C ASN A 559 -5.91 -39.23 21.80
N GLY A 560 -6.43 -38.63 22.87
CA GLY A 560 -5.83 -37.58 23.69
C GLY A 560 -5.81 -36.18 23.06
N GLU A 561 -6.43 -35.99 21.89
CA GLU A 561 -6.68 -34.67 21.34
C GLU A 561 -7.73 -33.96 22.18
N ALA A 562 -7.46 -32.73 22.58
CA ALA A 562 -8.36 -31.97 23.43
C ALA A 562 -8.62 -30.59 22.87
N LEU A 563 -9.82 -30.08 23.12
CA LEU A 563 -10.29 -28.77 22.66
C LEU A 563 -10.88 -27.99 23.83
N LEU A 564 -10.41 -26.75 24.01
CA LEU A 564 -10.92 -25.85 25.03
C LEU A 564 -12.28 -25.32 24.57
N VAL A 565 -13.31 -25.54 25.38
CA VAL A 565 -14.69 -25.18 25.06
C VAL A 565 -15.06 -23.86 25.69
N ARG A 566 -14.79 -23.69 27.00
CA ARG A 566 -15.24 -22.54 27.79
C ARG A 566 -14.27 -22.23 28.93
N MET A 567 -14.36 -20.99 29.42
CA MET A 567 -13.69 -20.51 30.60
C MET A 567 -14.67 -20.53 31.79
N LEU A 568 -14.18 -20.89 32.96
CA LEU A 568 -14.98 -21.02 34.18
C LEU A 568 -14.41 -20.12 35.28
N ASP A 569 -15.31 -19.53 36.08
CA ASP A 569 -14.97 -18.78 37.28
C ASP A 569 -14.57 -19.70 38.45
N GLN A 570 -14.30 -19.11 39.61
CA GLN A 570 -13.95 -19.86 40.83
C GLN A 570 -15.05 -20.82 41.32
N ASP A 571 -16.31 -20.57 40.96
CA ASP A 571 -17.50 -21.35 41.35
C ASP A 571 -17.86 -22.40 40.27
N LEU A 572 -16.98 -22.63 39.29
CA LEU A 572 -17.19 -23.51 38.13
C LEU A 572 -18.37 -23.10 37.25
N LYS A 573 -18.70 -21.80 37.21
CA LYS A 573 -19.72 -21.26 36.31
C LYS A 573 -19.09 -20.74 35.02
N PRO A 574 -19.76 -20.92 33.87
CA PRO A 574 -19.26 -20.45 32.58
C PRO A 574 -19.25 -18.92 32.51
N LEU A 575 -18.12 -18.38 32.04
CA LEU A 575 -17.89 -16.95 31.83
C LEU A 575 -18.31 -16.46 30.46
#